data_AF-A0A485CQK4-F1
#
_entry.id   AF-A0A485CQK4-F1
#
_cell.length_a   1.000
_cell.length_b   1.000
_cell.length_c   1.000
_cell.angle_alpha   90.00
_cell.angle_beta   90.00
_cell.angle_gamma   90.00
#
_symmetry.space_group_name_H-M   'P 1'
#
loop_
_entity.id
_entity.type
_entity.pdbx_description
1 polymer ?
#
loop_
_entity_poly.entity_id
_entity_poly.type
_entity_poly.pdbx_seq_one_letter_code
_entity_poly.pdbx_strand_id
1 'polypeptide(L)'
;MINTAPQSWRLTPPPGKVRWHYQTTHHDLWDFDLPSQPLLYDLPNGKGGTTPVLVQTSKQGMIFMLNRETGEPVAKVEERPVPAGNVEGERYSPTQPYSVGMPMIGNETLKESDMWGATPVDLLLCRIQFKEMRHQGIFTPPGVDRSLQYPGSLGGMNWGQRVR
;
A
#
# COMPACT_ATOMS: atom_id res chain seq x y z
N MET A 1 -21.46 46.12 31.57
CA MET A 1 -21.60 46.45 30.12
C MET A 1 -20.32 45.98 29.44
N ILE A 2 -20.31 44.74 28.94
CA ILE A 2 -20.39 44.37 27.50
C ILE A 2 -19.17 44.96 26.77
N ASN A 3 -18.17 44.14 26.40
CA ASN A 3 -18.26 43.45 25.12
C ASN A 3 -17.59 42.07 25.08
N THR A 4 -18.39 41.07 24.73
CA THR A 4 -18.02 39.73 24.28
C THR A 4 -17.92 39.72 22.75
N ALA A 5 -16.83 39.22 22.16
CA ALA A 5 -16.93 38.36 20.97
C ALA A 5 -15.63 37.57 20.68
N PRO A 6 -15.74 36.34 20.15
CA PRO A 6 -14.68 35.31 20.09
C PRO A 6 -14.14 35.09 18.67
N GLN A 7 -12.89 34.65 18.47
CA GLN A 7 -12.50 33.98 17.20
C GLN A 7 -11.45 32.88 17.40
N SER A 8 -12.00 31.66 17.51
CA SER A 8 -11.55 30.43 16.83
C SER A 8 -10.05 30.13 16.74
N TRP A 9 -9.69 29.04 17.41
CA TRP A 9 -8.53 28.19 17.20
C TRP A 9 -8.14 28.07 15.73
N ARG A 10 -7.00 28.64 15.33
CA ARG A 10 -6.38 28.30 14.04
C ARG A 10 -5.87 26.85 14.14
N LEU A 11 -6.60 25.90 13.59
CA LEU A 11 -6.17 24.50 13.38
C LEU A 11 -5.17 24.37 12.21
N THR A 12 -4.24 25.31 12.10
CA THR A 12 -3.12 25.20 11.15
C THR A 12 -1.83 25.14 11.95
N PRO A 13 -1.12 23.99 11.95
CA PRO A 13 0.24 23.96 12.46
C PRO A 13 1.09 25.02 11.75
N PRO A 14 2.14 25.54 12.40
CA PRO A 14 3.17 26.32 11.72
C PRO A 14 3.68 25.59 10.47
N PRO A 15 4.11 26.30 9.41
CA PRO A 15 4.70 25.69 8.23
C PRO A 15 5.79 24.68 8.65
N GLY A 16 5.70 23.44 8.15
CA GLY A 16 6.68 22.39 8.42
C GLY A 16 6.36 21.43 9.58
N LYS A 17 5.24 21.59 10.31
CA LYS A 17 4.81 20.55 11.27
C LYS A 17 3.91 19.50 10.61
N VAL A 18 4.22 18.23 10.87
CA VAL A 18 3.40 17.07 10.47
C VAL A 18 2.03 17.18 11.15
N ARG A 19 0.94 17.11 10.36
CA ARG A 19 -0.44 17.08 10.89
C ARG A 19 -0.87 15.69 11.33
N TRP A 20 -0.56 14.70 10.51
CA TRP A 20 -0.85 13.29 10.73
C TRP A 20 0.14 12.46 9.91
N HIS A 21 0.23 11.17 10.25
CA HIS A 21 1.04 10.19 9.55
C HIS A 21 0.25 8.89 9.44
N TYR A 22 0.33 8.25 8.28
CA TYR A 22 -0.27 6.96 8.02
C TYR A 22 0.77 6.07 7.33
N GLN A 23 0.94 4.84 7.84
CA GLN A 23 1.91 3.89 7.31
C GLN A 23 1.19 2.83 6.48
N THR A 24 1.50 2.75 5.19
CA THR A 24 0.95 1.73 4.26
C THR A 24 1.76 0.43 4.23
N THR A 25 2.98 0.46 4.78
CA THR A 25 3.89 -0.68 4.89
C THR A 25 4.64 -0.59 6.21
N HIS A 26 4.40 -1.52 7.13
CA HIS A 26 5.16 -1.64 8.37
C HIS A 26 6.51 -2.30 8.11
N HIS A 27 7.61 -1.61 8.44
CA HIS A 27 8.96 -2.12 8.28
C HIS A 27 9.21 -2.72 6.88
N ASP A 28 9.26 -1.84 5.89
CA ASP A 28 9.35 -2.25 4.48
C ASP A 28 10.66 -2.97 4.16
N LEU A 29 10.55 -4.13 3.54
CA LEU A 29 11.65 -4.97 3.06
C LEU A 29 11.63 -5.16 1.53
N TRP A 30 10.67 -4.54 0.84
CA TRP A 30 10.29 -4.88 -0.53
C TRP A 30 10.41 -3.72 -1.52
N ASP A 31 10.92 -2.57 -1.11
CA ASP A 31 10.90 -1.34 -1.91
C ASP A 31 9.45 -0.95 -2.26
N PHE A 32 8.54 -1.09 -1.29
CA PHE A 32 7.15 -0.69 -1.40
C PHE A 32 6.93 0.74 -0.91
N ASP A 33 7.76 1.66 -1.41
CA ASP A 33 7.52 3.09 -1.25
C ASP A 33 6.25 3.55 -1.99
N LEU A 34 5.91 4.83 -1.80
CA LEU A 34 4.74 5.48 -2.36
C LEU A 34 5.17 6.49 -3.42
N PRO A 35 5.48 6.05 -4.65
CA PRO A 35 6.04 6.91 -5.69
C PRO A 35 4.98 7.76 -6.41
N SER A 36 3.71 7.33 -6.36
CA SER A 36 2.61 8.01 -7.04
C SER A 36 2.16 9.25 -6.27
N GLN A 37 1.82 10.32 -7.00
CA GLN A 37 1.25 11.49 -6.35
C GLN A 37 -0.14 11.16 -5.77
N PRO A 38 -0.46 11.65 -4.56
CA PRO A 38 -1.80 11.52 -4.02
C PRO A 38 -2.82 12.29 -4.87
N LEU A 39 -3.98 11.69 -5.11
CA LEU A 39 -5.13 12.37 -5.69
C LEU A 39 -5.98 12.98 -4.57
N LEU A 40 -6.34 14.25 -4.70
CA LEU A 40 -7.27 14.91 -3.78
C LEU A 40 -8.67 14.93 -4.39
N TYR A 41 -9.66 14.50 -3.63
CA TYR A 41 -11.04 14.42 -4.09
C TYR A 41 -12.02 14.72 -2.95
N ASP A 42 -13.06 15.51 -3.23
CA ASP A 42 -14.12 15.79 -2.26
C ASP A 42 -15.26 14.78 -2.48
N LEU A 43 -15.24 13.68 -1.71
CA LEU A 43 -16.17 12.57 -1.84
C LEU A 43 -17.55 12.95 -1.27
N PRO A 44 -18.64 12.86 -2.05
CA PRO A 44 -19.98 13.11 -1.52
C PRO A 44 -20.33 12.15 -0.37
N ASN A 45 -20.75 12.69 0.77
CA ASN A 45 -21.00 11.89 1.99
C ASN A 45 -22.44 11.32 2.09
N GLY A 46 -23.25 11.49 1.04
CA GLY A 46 -24.65 11.07 0.99
C GLY A 46 -25.62 11.88 1.88
N LYS A 47 -25.12 12.84 2.68
CA LYS A 47 -25.89 13.71 3.58
C LYS A 47 -25.90 15.17 3.14
N GLY A 48 -25.59 15.44 1.87
CA GLY A 48 -25.52 16.79 1.31
C GLY A 48 -24.21 17.55 1.57
N GLY A 49 -23.17 16.87 2.06
CA GLY A 49 -21.82 17.43 2.20
C GLY A 49 -20.76 16.59 1.51
N THR A 50 -19.49 16.97 1.69
CA THR A 50 -18.34 16.24 1.16
C THR A 50 -17.37 15.84 2.26
N THR A 51 -16.68 14.73 2.07
CA THR A 51 -15.54 14.29 2.86
C THR A 51 -14.29 14.57 2.04
N PRO A 52 -13.32 15.35 2.55
CA PRO A 52 -12.11 15.65 1.83
C PRO A 52 -11.15 14.44 1.87
N VAL A 53 -11.02 13.75 0.75
CA VAL A 53 -10.26 12.50 0.62
C VAL A 53 -8.92 12.74 -0.08
N LEU A 54 -7.89 12.07 0.43
CA LEU A 54 -6.63 11.80 -0.24
C LEU A 54 -6.63 10.32 -0.66
N VAL A 55 -6.47 10.06 -1.94
CA VAL A 55 -6.34 8.71 -2.50
C VAL A 55 -4.87 8.49 -2.82
N GLN A 56 -4.26 7.54 -2.12
CA GLN A 56 -2.87 7.14 -2.31
C GLN A 56 -2.82 5.73 -2.87
N THR A 57 -2.06 5.54 -3.94
CA THR A 57 -1.82 4.22 -4.52
C THR A 57 -0.43 3.73 -4.11
N SER A 58 -0.23 2.42 -4.02
CA SER A 58 1.04 1.83 -3.61
C SER A 58 1.61 0.85 -4.64
N LYS A 59 2.93 0.65 -4.61
CA LYS A 59 3.64 -0.40 -5.39
C LYS A 59 3.11 -1.81 -5.11
N GLN A 60 2.52 -2.02 -3.94
CA GLN A 60 1.89 -3.27 -3.52
C GLN A 60 0.56 -3.57 -4.24
N GLY A 61 0.11 -2.67 -5.12
CA GLY A 61 -1.17 -2.81 -5.81
C GLY A 61 -2.39 -2.50 -4.92
N MET A 62 -2.22 -1.70 -3.86
CA MET A 62 -3.31 -1.29 -2.97
C MET A 62 -3.63 0.20 -3.12
N ILE A 63 -4.90 0.54 -2.89
CA ILE A 63 -5.39 1.92 -2.92
C ILE A 63 -5.88 2.30 -1.53
N PHE A 64 -5.22 3.25 -0.89
CA PHE A 64 -5.59 3.78 0.42
C PHE A 64 -6.37 5.08 0.25
N MET A 65 -7.61 5.12 0.73
CA MET A 65 -8.39 6.35 0.81
C MET A 65 -8.36 6.86 2.24
N LEU A 66 -7.76 8.03 2.45
CA LEU A 66 -7.59 8.66 3.75
C LEU A 66 -8.33 10.00 3.78
N ASN A 67 -8.86 10.41 4.93
CA ASN A 67 -9.32 11.77 5.12
C ASN A 67 -8.10 12.68 5.16
N ARG A 68 -7.98 13.65 4.24
CA ARG A 68 -6.77 14.49 4.14
C ARG A 68 -6.56 15.42 5.34
N GLU A 69 -7.60 15.65 6.14
CA GLU A 69 -7.53 16.49 7.34
C GLU A 69 -7.08 15.72 8.58
N THR A 70 -7.54 14.46 8.72
CA THR A 70 -7.29 13.64 9.92
C THR A 70 -6.26 12.53 9.71
N GLY A 71 -6.05 12.08 8.48
CA GLY A 71 -5.23 10.91 8.14
C GLY A 71 -5.92 9.57 8.34
N GLU A 72 -7.18 9.56 8.77
CA GLU A 72 -7.92 8.33 9.05
C GLU A 72 -8.44 7.66 7.75
N PRO A 73 -8.43 6.32 7.67
CA PRO A 73 -9.00 5.60 6.53
C PRO A 73 -10.49 5.89 6.34
N VAL A 74 -10.87 6.27 5.12
CA VAL A 74 -12.26 6.42 4.69
C VAL A 74 -12.80 5.10 4.13
N ALA A 75 -11.93 4.30 3.51
CA ALA A 75 -12.23 2.93 3.11
C ALA A 75 -11.71 1.94 4.17
N LYS A 76 -12.32 0.76 4.24
CA LYS A 76 -11.95 -0.27 5.22
C LYS A 76 -10.50 -0.74 4.99
N VAL A 77 -9.69 -0.71 6.05
CA VAL A 77 -8.35 -1.29 6.10
C VAL A 77 -8.33 -2.35 7.20
N GLU A 78 -7.70 -3.50 6.92
CA GLU A 78 -7.53 -4.60 7.86
C GLU A 78 -6.04 -4.89 8.09
N GLU A 79 -5.63 -4.97 9.35
CA GLU A 79 -4.32 -5.54 9.70
C GLU A 79 -4.37 -7.06 9.50
N ARG A 80 -3.50 -7.59 8.64
CA ARG A 80 -3.42 -9.03 8.38
C ARG A 80 -2.05 -9.58 8.77
N PRO A 81 -1.99 -10.78 9.37
CA PRO A 81 -0.73 -11.47 9.60
C PRO A 81 0.03 -11.67 8.29
N VAL A 82 1.33 -11.44 8.31
CA VAL A 82 2.21 -11.68 7.16
C VAL A 82 3.34 -12.64 7.53
N PRO A 83 3.93 -13.35 6.56
CA PRO A 83 5.01 -14.27 6.84
C PRO A 83 6.25 -13.55 7.40
N ALA A 84 6.86 -14.15 8.42
CA ALA A 84 8.18 -13.74 8.90
C ALA A 84 9.28 -14.47 8.13
N GLY A 85 10.44 -13.82 8.00
CA GLY A 85 11.65 -14.44 7.49
C GLY A 85 12.52 -15.01 8.61
N ASN A 86 13.72 -15.44 8.25
CA ASN A 86 14.69 -16.08 9.15
C ASN A 86 16.10 -15.48 9.05
N VAL A 87 16.24 -14.28 8.47
CA VAL A 87 17.54 -13.61 8.38
C VAL A 87 17.94 -13.11 9.76
N GLU A 88 19.15 -13.49 10.20
CA GLU A 88 19.67 -13.10 11.50
C GLU A 88 19.80 -11.58 11.61
N GLY A 89 19.27 -11.00 12.70
CA GLY A 89 19.30 -9.56 12.95
C GLY A 89 18.24 -8.74 12.22
N GLU A 90 17.48 -9.34 11.29
CA GLU A 90 16.38 -8.65 10.60
C GLU A 90 15.11 -8.62 11.47
N ARG A 91 14.41 -7.48 11.43
CA ARG A 91 13.12 -7.33 12.10
C ARG A 91 12.00 -7.60 11.10
N TYR A 92 10.97 -8.31 11.53
CA TYR A 92 9.77 -8.52 10.72
C TYR A 92 8.55 -7.91 11.41
N SER A 93 7.70 -7.22 10.65
CA SER A 93 6.40 -6.80 11.17
C SER A 93 5.46 -8.01 11.26
N PRO A 94 4.72 -8.19 12.38
CA PRO A 94 3.77 -9.30 12.50
C PRO A 94 2.55 -9.12 11.59
N THR A 95 2.19 -7.87 11.26
CA THR A 95 1.02 -7.54 10.44
C THR A 95 1.34 -6.47 9.40
N GLN A 96 0.47 -6.38 8.40
CA GLN A 96 0.46 -5.30 7.41
C GLN A 96 -0.97 -4.80 7.16
N PRO A 97 -1.14 -3.52 6.81
CA PRO A 97 -2.44 -2.95 6.47
C PRO A 97 -2.85 -3.36 5.05
N TYR A 98 -4.01 -4.01 4.92
CA TYR A 98 -4.65 -4.35 3.65
C TYR A 98 -5.85 -3.45 3.41
N SER A 99 -5.84 -2.67 2.32
CA SER A 99 -6.97 -1.81 1.93
C SER A 99 -8.11 -2.60 1.27
N VAL A 100 -8.83 -3.37 2.07
CA VAL A 100 -9.88 -4.29 1.62
C VAL A 100 -11.16 -3.59 1.15
N GLY A 101 -11.34 -2.33 1.54
CA GLY A 101 -12.46 -1.50 1.11
C GLY A 101 -12.29 -0.92 -0.30
N MET A 102 -11.13 -1.14 -0.93
CA MET A 102 -10.82 -0.70 -2.28
C MET A 102 -10.34 -1.87 -3.14
N PRO A 103 -10.46 -1.77 -4.48
CA PRO A 103 -9.86 -2.75 -5.37
C PRO A 103 -8.35 -2.84 -5.14
N MET A 104 -7.87 -4.07 -5.06
CA MET A 104 -6.46 -4.41 -5.09
C MET A 104 -6.11 -4.88 -6.49
N ILE A 105 -5.06 -4.33 -7.09
CA ILE A 105 -4.77 -4.47 -8.52
C ILE A 105 -3.38 -5.09 -8.70
N GLY A 106 -3.32 -6.20 -9.43
CA GLY A 106 -2.06 -6.82 -9.84
C GLY A 106 -1.21 -7.36 -8.69
N ASN A 107 -1.85 -7.73 -7.57
CA ASN A 107 -1.20 -8.22 -6.35
C ASN A 107 -1.72 -9.60 -5.90
N GLU A 108 -2.27 -10.34 -6.85
CA GLU A 108 -2.68 -11.74 -6.70
C GLU A 108 -1.50 -12.61 -6.25
N THR A 109 -1.76 -13.64 -5.44
CA THR A 109 -0.71 -14.63 -5.13
C THR A 109 -0.59 -15.59 -6.30
N LEU A 110 0.58 -15.57 -6.95
CA LEU A 110 0.86 -16.40 -8.12
C LEU A 110 0.82 -17.88 -7.76
N LYS A 111 0.39 -18.68 -8.73
CA LYS A 111 0.30 -20.14 -8.67
C LYS A 111 1.07 -20.75 -9.84
N GLU A 112 1.32 -22.05 -9.76
CA GLU A 112 1.98 -22.79 -10.85
C GLU A 112 1.26 -22.65 -12.20
N SER A 113 -0.06 -22.48 -12.18
CA SER A 113 -0.89 -22.24 -13.37
C SER A 113 -0.58 -20.92 -14.08
N ASP A 114 -0.02 -19.96 -13.36
CA ASP A 114 0.23 -18.59 -13.85
C ASP A 114 1.61 -18.47 -14.52
N MET A 115 2.40 -19.56 -14.47
CA MET A 115 3.69 -19.62 -15.15
C MET A 115 3.50 -19.69 -16.67
N TRP A 116 4.41 -19.03 -17.37
CA TRP A 116 4.38 -18.91 -18.82
C TRP A 116 5.63 -19.55 -19.45
N GLY A 117 5.51 -20.02 -20.69
CA GLY A 117 6.64 -20.49 -21.48
C GLY A 117 6.35 -20.40 -22.98
N ALA A 118 7.36 -20.04 -23.76
CA ALA A 118 7.26 -19.97 -25.22
C ALA A 118 7.07 -21.37 -25.85
N THR A 119 7.68 -22.39 -25.24
CA THR A 119 7.53 -23.80 -25.60
C THR A 119 7.06 -24.64 -24.40
N PRO A 120 6.60 -25.88 -24.61
CA PRO A 120 6.27 -26.79 -23.50
C PRO A 120 7.46 -27.07 -22.56
N VAL A 121 8.69 -27.07 -23.09
CA VAL A 121 9.91 -27.26 -22.28
C VAL A 121 10.17 -26.01 -21.43
N ASP A 122 10.01 -24.82 -21.99
CA ASP A 122 10.16 -23.56 -21.24
C ASP A 122 9.11 -23.44 -20.13
N LEU A 123 7.86 -23.82 -20.41
CA LEU A 123 6.79 -23.82 -19.42
C LEU A 123 7.11 -24.79 -18.27
N LEU A 124 7.61 -25.98 -18.58
CA LEU A 124 8.04 -26.94 -17.57
C LEU A 124 9.17 -26.39 -16.70
N LEU A 125 10.21 -25.82 -17.33
CA LEU A 125 11.35 -25.23 -16.61
C LEU A 125 10.93 -24.04 -15.74
N CYS A 126 10.06 -23.17 -16.25
CA CYS A 126 9.52 -22.04 -15.49
C CYS A 126 8.75 -22.51 -14.24
N ARG A 127 7.93 -23.58 -14.38
CA ARG A 127 7.22 -24.17 -13.25
C ARG A 127 8.15 -24.81 -12.21
N ILE A 128 9.20 -25.48 -12.65
CA ILE A 128 10.22 -26.04 -11.74
C ILE A 128 10.89 -24.91 -10.96
N GLN A 129 11.35 -23.86 -11.65
CA GLN A 129 11.96 -22.69 -10.99
C GLN A 129 10.99 -22.02 -10.02
N PHE A 130 9.72 -21.86 -10.40
CA PHE A 130 8.69 -21.32 -9.50
C PHE A 130 8.53 -22.14 -8.22
N LYS A 131 8.52 -23.48 -8.34
CA LYS A 131 8.42 -24.39 -7.18
C LYS A 131 9.65 -24.39 -6.28
N GLU A 132 10.83 -24.05 -6.82
CA GLU A 132 12.05 -23.88 -6.03
C GLU A 132 12.07 -22.55 -5.25
N MET A 133 11.18 -21.61 -5.56
CA MET A 133 11.11 -20.30 -4.91
C MET A 133 10.05 -20.27 -3.80
N ARG A 134 10.33 -19.53 -2.72
CA ARG A 134 9.29 -19.13 -1.77
C ARG A 134 8.41 -18.05 -2.37
N HIS A 135 7.10 -18.30 -2.42
CA HIS A 135 6.08 -17.29 -2.72
C HIS A 135 4.86 -17.52 -1.84
N GLN A 136 4.69 -16.70 -0.82
CA GLN A 136 3.61 -16.73 0.17
C GLN A 136 2.66 -15.52 0.05
N GLY A 137 2.73 -14.82 -1.08
CA GLY A 137 1.97 -13.59 -1.37
C GLY A 137 2.83 -12.33 -1.37
N ILE A 138 2.16 -11.17 -1.32
CA ILE A 138 2.76 -9.82 -1.50
C ILE A 138 3.91 -9.58 -0.52
N PHE A 139 3.75 -9.97 0.74
CA PHE A 139 4.73 -9.77 1.81
C PHE A 139 5.60 -10.99 2.06
N THR A 140 5.98 -11.72 1.00
CA THR A 140 6.97 -12.80 1.13
C THR A 140 8.34 -12.18 1.41
N PRO A 141 8.93 -12.33 2.60
CA PRO A 141 10.16 -11.62 2.94
C PRO A 141 11.34 -12.11 2.08
N PRO A 142 12.24 -11.19 1.68
CA PRO A 142 13.52 -11.58 1.10
C PRO A 142 14.32 -12.41 2.10
N GLY A 143 15.18 -13.28 1.59
CA GLY A 143 15.98 -14.18 2.41
C GLY A 143 17.24 -14.64 1.67
N VAL A 144 17.97 -15.55 2.31
CA VAL A 144 19.16 -16.19 1.72
C VAL A 144 18.80 -17.24 0.66
N ASP A 145 17.56 -17.71 0.69
CA ASP A 145 16.98 -18.62 -0.27
C ASP A 145 16.23 -17.88 -1.39
N ARG A 146 15.92 -18.59 -2.47
CA ARG A 146 15.21 -17.98 -3.60
C ARG A 146 13.78 -17.65 -3.19
N SER A 147 13.43 -16.38 -3.27
CA SER A 147 12.08 -15.88 -3.00
C SER A 147 11.57 -15.09 -4.20
N LEU A 148 10.26 -15.19 -4.46
CA LEU A 148 9.60 -14.46 -5.51
C LEU A 148 8.83 -13.28 -4.91
N GLN A 149 9.28 -12.08 -5.27
CA GLN A 149 8.58 -10.84 -4.98
C GLN A 149 7.59 -10.52 -6.11
N TYR A 150 6.30 -10.50 -5.77
CA TYR A 150 5.23 -10.09 -6.68
C TYR A 150 4.14 -9.35 -5.90
N PRO A 151 3.79 -8.09 -6.25
CA PRO A 151 4.42 -7.25 -7.28
C PRO A 151 5.91 -6.98 -6.99
N GLY A 152 6.74 -6.89 -8.02
CA GLY A 152 8.16 -6.54 -7.88
C GLY A 152 8.37 -5.08 -7.41
N SER A 153 9.61 -4.68 -7.16
CA SER A 153 9.98 -3.31 -6.75
C SER A 153 9.55 -2.21 -7.74
N LEU A 154 9.50 -2.54 -9.02
CA LEU A 154 8.97 -1.71 -10.10
C LEU A 154 7.54 -2.10 -10.52
N GLY A 155 6.90 -3.00 -9.77
CA GLY A 155 5.55 -3.49 -10.02
C GLY A 155 4.46 -2.65 -9.35
N GLY A 156 3.21 -2.87 -9.75
CA GLY A 156 2.05 -2.17 -9.22
C GLY A 156 1.91 -0.73 -9.71
N MET A 157 1.40 0.15 -8.84
CA MET A 157 1.03 1.53 -9.19
C MET A 157 2.21 2.48 -8.91
N ASN A 158 3.05 2.65 -9.93
CA ASN A 158 4.31 3.39 -9.88
C ASN A 158 4.21 4.84 -10.38
N TRP A 159 5.37 5.50 -10.49
CA TRP A 159 5.52 6.84 -11.08
C TRP A 159 4.73 6.96 -12.40
N GLY A 160 3.76 7.86 -12.42
CA GLY A 160 3.05 8.29 -13.61
C GLY A 160 2.77 9.79 -13.49
N GLN A 161 3.02 10.57 -14.55
CA GLN A 161 2.72 12.01 -14.54
C GLN A 161 1.92 12.43 -15.77
N ARG A 162 0.76 13.06 -15.52
CA ARG A 162 0.48 14.48 -15.80
C ARG A 162 -0.98 14.75 -15.40
N VAL A 163 -1.20 15.35 -14.23
CA VAL A 163 -2.49 16.00 -13.95
C VAL A 163 -2.33 17.46 -14.35
N ARG A 164 -3.09 17.88 -15.35
CA ARG A 164 -3.25 19.29 -15.73
C ARG A 164 -4.30 19.94 -14.83
#